data_AF-A0A5E7Y2Z0-F1
#
_entry.id   AF-A0A5E7Y2Z0-F1
#
_cell.length_a   1.000
_cell.length_b   1.000
_cell.length_c   1.000
_cell.angle_alpha   90.00
_cell.angle_beta   90.00
_cell.angle_gamma   90.00
#
_symmetry.space_group_name_H-M   'P 1'
#
loop_
_entity.id
_entity.type
_entity.pdbx_description
1 polymer ?
#
loop_
_entity_poly.entity_id
_entity_poly.type
_entity_poly.pdbx_seq_one_letter_code
_entity_poly.pdbx_strand_id
1 'polypeptide(L)'
;MRLLLFAFAMLCTAAPASAQEQGIFNFDLAQPYAVENRALVERAVADAEDIADAAAIYCSTNPWADGARHRAELRQLLLEAGSASARLFDAGHCTPDITGLLNDDIGEDRVWLALTNVHFLERFLGERAQR
;
A
#
# COMPACT_ATOMS: atom_id res chain seq x y z
N MET A 1 -55.51 0.29 25.96
CA MET A 1 -55.16 -0.33 24.65
C MET A 1 -54.35 0.71 23.89
N ARG A 2 -53.02 0.52 23.79
CA ARG A 2 -52.33 -0.09 22.63
C ARG A 2 -52.29 0.90 21.44
N LEU A 3 -51.18 1.22 20.79
CA LEU A 3 -49.80 0.73 20.86
C LEU A 3 -48.92 1.73 20.05
N LEU A 4 -47.82 2.17 20.69
CA LEU A 4 -46.48 2.49 20.17
C LEU A 4 -46.29 3.07 18.75
N LEU A 5 -45.65 4.25 18.74
CA LEU A 5 -44.82 4.78 17.64
C LEU A 5 -43.79 3.73 17.19
N PHE A 6 -43.85 3.31 15.92
CA PHE A 6 -42.76 2.60 15.27
C PHE A 6 -41.95 3.59 14.43
N ALA A 7 -40.88 4.12 15.02
CA ALA A 7 -39.74 4.63 14.29
C ALA A 7 -38.99 3.41 13.72
N PHE A 8 -39.12 3.16 12.43
CA PHE A 8 -38.29 2.18 11.75
C PHE A 8 -37.03 2.88 11.26
N ALA A 9 -35.96 2.77 12.06
CA ALA A 9 -34.60 3.02 11.62
C ALA A 9 -34.25 1.98 10.56
N MET A 10 -34.28 2.37 9.28
CA MET A 10 -33.85 1.51 8.19
C MET A 10 -32.36 1.70 7.95
N LEU A 11 -31.61 0.75 8.50
CA LEU A 11 -30.27 0.27 8.20
C LEU A 11 -29.40 1.13 7.27
N CYS A 12 -28.29 1.61 7.85
CA CYS A 12 -27.01 1.74 7.16
C CYS A 12 -26.61 0.39 6.53
N THR A 13 -26.79 0.22 5.22
CA THR A 13 -25.97 -0.72 4.43
C THR A 13 -25.84 -0.22 2.99
N ALA A 14 -25.28 0.98 2.83
CA ALA A 14 -24.46 1.22 1.65
C ALA A 14 -23.02 0.94 2.08
N ALA A 15 -22.67 -0.34 2.18
CA ALA A 15 -21.26 -0.70 2.12
C ALA A 15 -20.78 -0.24 0.74
N PRO A 16 -19.78 0.66 0.65
CA PRO A 16 -19.26 1.03 -0.64
C PRO A 16 -18.75 -0.24 -1.33
N ALA A 17 -19.23 -0.44 -2.54
CA ALA A 17 -18.77 -1.49 -3.43
C ALA A 17 -17.26 -1.34 -3.65
N SER A 18 -16.55 -2.48 -3.66
CA SER A 18 -15.09 -2.67 -3.60
C SER A 18 -14.53 -2.46 -2.18
N ALA A 19 -14.07 -3.44 -1.42
CA ALA A 19 -13.10 -4.48 -1.79
C ALA A 19 -12.05 -3.95 -2.78
N GLN A 20 -11.60 -2.71 -2.60
CA GLN A 20 -10.39 -2.22 -3.23
C GLN A 20 -9.21 -2.76 -2.40
N GLU A 21 -8.87 -4.02 -2.70
CA GLU A 21 -7.53 -4.63 -2.67
C GLU A 21 -6.56 -4.20 -1.55
N GLN A 22 -6.68 -4.89 -0.42
CA GLN A 22 -5.59 -5.35 0.47
C GLN A 22 -4.31 -4.49 0.55
N GLY A 23 -4.33 -3.34 1.22
CA GLY A 23 -3.09 -2.65 1.63
C GLY A 23 -2.09 -2.37 0.50
N ILE A 24 -2.56 -2.29 -0.74
CA ILE A 24 -1.76 -2.11 -1.94
C ILE A 24 -1.96 -0.69 -2.45
N PHE A 25 -0.86 -0.02 -2.74
CA PHE A 25 -0.84 1.36 -3.18
C PHE A 25 0.04 1.52 -4.41
N ASN A 26 -0.43 2.33 -5.35
CA ASN A 26 0.25 2.65 -6.60
C ASN A 26 0.49 4.16 -6.64
N PHE A 27 1.75 4.57 -6.81
CA PHE A 27 2.16 5.97 -6.80
C PHE A 27 2.64 6.42 -8.18
N ASP A 28 2.24 7.64 -8.54
CA ASP A 28 2.74 8.36 -9.72
C ASP A 28 3.91 9.27 -9.36
N LEU A 29 5.11 8.71 -9.21
CA LEU A 29 6.23 9.49 -8.71
C LEU A 29 7.01 10.22 -9.82
N ALA A 30 6.48 10.28 -11.04
CA ALA A 30 6.90 11.32 -11.98
C ALA A 30 6.64 12.73 -11.40
N GLN A 31 5.67 12.85 -10.49
CA GLN A 31 5.38 14.06 -9.71
C GLN A 31 5.22 13.71 -8.22
N PRO A 32 6.32 13.51 -7.48
CA PRO A 32 6.27 12.88 -6.15
C PRO A 32 5.48 13.68 -5.11
N TYR A 33 5.44 15.00 -5.26
CA TYR A 33 4.70 15.90 -4.36
C TYR A 33 3.32 16.32 -4.89
N ALA A 34 2.80 15.62 -5.90
CA ALA A 34 1.41 15.73 -6.27
C ALA A 34 0.52 15.48 -5.03
N VAL A 35 -0.54 16.27 -4.90
CA VAL A 35 -1.45 16.22 -3.73
C VAL A 35 -2.01 14.80 -3.55
N GLU A 36 -2.24 14.12 -4.67
CA GLU A 36 -2.72 12.75 -4.76
C GLU A 36 -1.73 11.75 -4.13
N ASN A 37 -0.43 11.89 -4.38
CA ASN A 37 0.59 11.00 -3.80
C ASN A 37 0.73 11.21 -2.29
N ARG A 38 0.68 12.46 -1.81
CA ARG A 38 0.72 12.74 -0.37
C ARG A 38 -0.50 12.14 0.35
N ALA A 39 -1.70 12.32 -0.21
CA ALA A 39 -2.92 11.73 0.35
C ALA A 39 -2.88 10.19 0.35
N LEU A 40 -2.31 9.57 -0.69
CA LEU A 40 -2.12 8.12 -0.76
C LEU A 40 -1.12 7.62 0.28
N VAL A 41 -0.02 8.36 0.52
CA VAL A 41 0.96 8.04 1.55
C VAL A 41 0.34 8.13 2.94
N GLU A 42 -0.39 9.21 3.23
CA GLU A 42 -1.08 9.38 4.52
C GLU A 42 -2.08 8.24 4.77
N ARG A 43 -2.82 7.84 3.74
CA ARG A 43 -3.70 6.66 3.81
C ARG A 43 -2.92 5.37 4.04
N ALA A 44 -1.80 5.15 3.35
CA ALA A 44 -0.97 3.96 3.55
C ALA A 44 -0.39 3.90 4.97
N VAL A 45 -0.04 5.04 5.57
CA VAL A 45 0.40 5.09 6.97
C VAL A 45 -0.76 4.77 7.91
N ALA A 46 -1.93 5.37 7.72
CA ALA A 46 -3.11 5.08 8.53
C ALA A 46 -3.51 3.59 8.45
N ASP A 47 -3.57 3.02 7.23
CA ASP A 47 -3.89 1.61 7.02
C ASP A 47 -2.83 0.67 7.64
N ALA A 48 -1.57 1.13 7.77
CA ALA A 48 -0.52 0.37 8.45
C ALA A 48 -0.69 0.34 9.97
N GLU A 49 -1.34 1.33 10.59
CA GLU A 49 -1.60 1.34 12.04
C GLU A 49 -2.55 0.22 12.48
N ASP A 50 -3.43 -0.22 11.57
CA ASP A 50 -4.35 -1.33 11.79
C ASP A 50 -3.66 -2.72 11.69
N ILE A 51 -2.38 -2.77 11.30
CA ILE A 51 -1.61 -4.00 11.16
C ILE A 51 -0.67 -4.17 12.36
N ALA A 52 -0.87 -5.25 13.12
CA ALA A 52 0.05 -5.62 14.19
C ALA A 52 1.44 -5.94 13.62
N ASP A 53 2.46 -5.24 14.12
CA ASP A 53 3.86 -5.32 13.64
C ASP A 53 3.96 -5.09 12.12
N ALA A 54 3.52 -3.91 11.69
CA ALA A 54 3.44 -3.53 10.29
C ALA A 54 4.81 -3.50 9.59
N ALA A 55 4.78 -3.89 8.33
CA ALA A 55 5.90 -3.80 7.40
C ALA A 55 5.36 -3.41 6.03
N ALA A 56 6.23 -2.86 5.18
CA ALA A 56 5.87 -2.51 3.82
C ALA A 56 6.95 -2.96 2.84
N ILE A 57 6.51 -3.51 1.71
CA ILE A 57 7.37 -3.87 0.57
C ILE A 57 7.05 -2.89 -0.54
N TYR A 58 8.06 -2.26 -1.14
CA TYR A 58 7.87 -1.39 -2.30
C TYR A 58 8.86 -1.67 -3.42
N CYS A 59 8.41 -1.46 -4.65
CA CYS A 59 9.18 -1.70 -5.87
C CYS A 59 8.79 -0.68 -6.94
N SER A 60 9.59 -0.56 -8.00
CA SER A 60 9.25 0.27 -9.16
C SER A 60 9.19 -0.58 -10.43
N THR A 61 8.21 -0.29 -11.30
CA THR A 61 8.17 -0.88 -12.64
C THR A 61 9.26 -0.34 -13.56
N ASN A 62 9.90 0.78 -13.22
CA ASN A 62 11.05 1.30 -13.93
C ASN A 62 12.35 0.68 -13.37
N PRO A 63 13.10 -0.13 -14.14
CA PRO A 63 14.33 -0.79 -13.66
C PRO A 63 15.56 0.13 -13.67
N TRP A 64 15.45 1.36 -14.16
CA TRP A 64 16.57 2.28 -14.34
C TRP A 64 16.71 3.28 -13.17
N ALA A 65 17.57 4.29 -13.36
CA ALA A 65 17.90 5.28 -12.34
C ALA A 65 16.66 6.05 -11.83
N ASP A 66 15.70 6.33 -12.71
CA ASP A 66 14.47 7.03 -12.33
C ASP A 66 13.61 6.19 -11.39
N GLY A 67 13.49 4.88 -11.62
CA GLY A 67 12.80 3.98 -10.70
C GLY A 67 13.47 3.92 -9.32
N ALA A 68 14.80 3.90 -9.27
CA ALA A 68 15.53 3.97 -8.00
C ALA A 68 15.29 5.30 -7.27
N ARG A 69 15.27 6.43 -8.00
CA ARG A 69 14.94 7.75 -7.46
C ARG A 69 13.51 7.79 -6.90
N HIS A 70 12.53 7.34 -7.68
CA HIS A 70 11.13 7.34 -7.27
C HIS A 70 10.89 6.49 -6.00
N ARG A 71 11.55 5.33 -5.87
CA ARG A 71 11.48 4.53 -4.63
C ARG A 71 12.09 5.26 -3.43
N ALA A 72 13.19 5.97 -3.62
CA ALA A 72 13.78 6.79 -2.57
C ALA A 72 12.85 7.94 -2.15
N GLU A 73 12.18 8.57 -3.10
CA GLU A 73 11.17 9.62 -2.85
C GLU A 73 9.96 9.08 -2.08
N LEU A 74 9.41 7.92 -2.47
CA LEU A 74 8.34 7.27 -1.71
C LEU A 74 8.77 6.99 -0.27
N ARG A 75 9.99 6.46 -0.10
CA ARG A 75 10.54 6.18 1.24
C ARG A 75 10.58 7.46 2.09
N GLN A 76 11.02 8.58 1.53
CA GLN A 76 11.04 9.86 2.26
C GLN A 76 9.62 10.30 2.64
N LEU A 77 8.66 10.23 1.71
CA LEU A 77 7.27 10.59 2.00
C LEU A 77 6.66 9.73 3.11
N LEU A 78 6.90 8.41 3.09
CA LEU A 78 6.44 7.50 4.14
C LEU A 78 7.05 7.86 5.50
N LEU A 79 8.35 8.18 5.54
CA LEU A 79 9.02 8.60 6.77
C LEU A 79 8.48 9.95 7.29
N GLU A 80 8.27 10.93 6.40
CA GLU A 80 7.66 12.23 6.73
C GLU A 80 6.25 12.07 7.29
N ALA A 81 5.46 11.15 6.74
CA ALA A 81 4.09 10.86 7.15
C ALA A 81 3.99 10.05 8.45
N GLY A 82 5.12 9.65 9.06
CA GLY A 82 5.12 8.94 10.35
C GLY A 82 5.15 7.42 10.25
N SER A 83 5.46 6.84 9.09
CA SER A 83 5.63 5.38 8.90
C SER A 83 6.86 4.79 9.63
N ALA A 84 7.45 5.50 10.59
CA ALA A 84 8.63 5.06 11.34
C ALA A 84 8.38 3.76 12.13
N SER A 85 7.13 3.42 12.42
CA SER A 85 6.71 2.16 13.03
C SER A 85 6.80 0.96 12.07
N ALA A 86 6.69 1.19 10.76
CA ALA A 86 6.68 0.12 9.77
C ALA A 86 8.11 -0.23 9.29
N ARG A 87 8.40 -1.53 9.17
CA ARG A 87 9.64 -1.96 8.50
C ARG A 87 9.51 -1.79 6.99
N LEU A 88 10.21 -0.80 6.44
CA LEU A 88 10.18 -0.46 5.01
C LEU A 88 11.26 -1.22 4.22
N PHE A 89 10.85 -2.13 3.33
CA PHE A 89 11.71 -2.94 2.47
C PHE A 89 11.64 -2.50 1.00
N ASP A 90 12.78 -2.05 0.45
CA ASP A 90 12.93 -1.77 -0.99
C ASP A 90 13.25 -3.07 -1.74
N ALA A 91 12.33 -3.53 -2.57
CA ALA A 91 12.48 -4.74 -3.39
C ALA A 91 13.11 -4.48 -4.77
N GLY A 92 13.41 -3.22 -5.11
CA GLY A 92 14.01 -2.85 -6.38
C GLY A 92 13.00 -2.77 -7.51
N HIS A 93 13.17 -3.62 -8.52
CA HIS A 93 12.27 -3.69 -9.66
C HIS A 93 11.06 -4.57 -9.33
N CYS A 94 9.85 -4.14 -9.73
CA CYS A 94 8.65 -4.93 -9.53
C CYS A 94 8.69 -6.20 -10.37
N THR A 95 8.37 -7.32 -9.74
CA THR A 95 8.27 -8.62 -10.36
C THR A 95 6.95 -9.27 -9.94
N PRO A 96 6.38 -10.22 -10.73
CA PRO A 96 5.09 -10.83 -10.41
C PRO A 96 5.02 -11.52 -9.04
N ASP A 97 6.15 -11.99 -8.53
CA ASP A 97 6.26 -12.58 -7.19
C ASP A 97 6.24 -11.54 -6.06
N ILE A 98 6.48 -10.25 -6.35
CA ILE A 98 6.33 -9.15 -5.39
C ILE A 98 4.89 -8.62 -5.42
N THR A 99 4.33 -8.38 -6.60
CA THR A 99 3.04 -7.68 -6.76
C THR A 99 1.85 -8.63 -6.79
N GLY A 100 2.06 -9.92 -7.10
CA GLY A 100 0.97 -10.86 -7.38
C GLY A 100 0.22 -10.56 -8.68
N LEU A 101 0.65 -9.53 -9.42
CA LEU A 101 0.05 -9.07 -10.67
C LEU A 101 0.86 -9.52 -11.88
N LEU A 102 0.21 -9.65 -13.02
CA LEU A 102 0.88 -9.80 -14.31
C LEU A 102 1.56 -8.48 -14.67
N ASN A 103 2.70 -8.54 -15.37
CA ASN A 103 3.49 -7.33 -15.71
C ASN A 103 2.67 -6.25 -16.42
N ASP A 104 1.70 -6.64 -17.26
CA ASP A 104 0.87 -5.71 -18.03
C ASP A 104 -0.15 -4.92 -17.17
N ASP A 105 -0.45 -5.42 -15.95
CA ASP A 105 -1.36 -4.78 -15.00
C ASP A 105 -0.61 -3.83 -14.04
N ILE A 106 0.71 -3.92 -13.97
CA ILE A 106 1.55 -3.04 -13.16
C ILE A 106 1.93 -1.85 -14.06
N GLY A 107 1.12 -0.80 -14.03
CA GLY A 107 1.29 0.36 -14.91
C GLY A 107 2.74 0.87 -15.04
N GLU A 108 3.07 1.42 -16.20
CA GLU A 108 4.41 1.93 -16.50
C GLU A 108 4.80 3.08 -15.56
N ASP A 109 6.09 3.15 -15.21
CA ASP A 109 6.70 4.19 -14.36
C ASP A 109 6.05 4.42 -12.99
N ARG A 110 5.41 3.39 -12.43
CA ARG A 110 4.80 3.40 -11.11
C ARG A 110 5.76 2.94 -10.03
N VAL A 111 5.49 3.37 -8.80
CA VAL A 111 6.01 2.72 -7.60
C VAL A 111 4.85 2.02 -6.89
N TRP A 112 5.04 0.75 -6.59
CA TRP A 112 4.10 -0.11 -5.91
C TRP A 112 4.49 -0.22 -4.44
N LEU A 113 3.51 -0.27 -3.54
CA LEU A 113 3.70 -0.49 -2.11
C LEU A 113 2.66 -1.49 -1.63
N ALA A 114 3.09 -2.53 -0.92
CA ALA A 114 2.24 -3.49 -0.25
C ALA A 114 2.47 -3.41 1.26
N LEU A 115 1.39 -3.23 2.02
CA LEU A 115 1.40 -3.35 3.47
C LEU A 115 1.24 -4.82 3.86
N THR A 116 2.01 -5.23 4.87
CA THR A 116 2.02 -6.59 5.40
C THR A 116 2.44 -6.53 6.88
N ASN A 117 2.55 -7.68 7.53
CA ASN A 117 3.26 -7.78 8.81
C ASN A 117 4.70 -8.25 8.60
N VAL A 118 5.52 -7.99 9.62
CA VAL A 118 6.94 -8.37 9.67
C VAL A 118 7.15 -9.87 9.49
N HIS A 119 6.33 -10.72 10.10
CA HIS A 119 6.49 -12.17 10.01
C HIS A 119 6.41 -12.67 8.56
N PHE A 120 5.45 -12.17 7.80
CA PHE A 120 5.33 -12.46 6.38
C PHE A 120 6.53 -11.92 5.59
N LEU A 121 6.97 -10.69 5.88
CA LEU A 121 8.13 -10.09 5.22
C LEU A 121 9.39 -10.93 5.43
N GLU A 122 9.69 -11.33 6.67
CA GLU A 122 10.87 -12.14 7.00
C GLU A 122 10.86 -13.48 6.28
N ARG A 123 9.70 -14.14 6.20
CA ARG A 123 9.54 -15.38 5.44
C ARG A 123 9.79 -15.16 3.94
N PHE A 124 9.18 -14.13 3.36
CA PHE A 124 9.36 -13.77 1.95
C PHE A 124 10.83 -13.50 1.61
N LEU A 125 11.55 -12.75 2.45
CA LEU A 125 12.98 -12.48 2.28
C LEU A 125 13.82 -13.75 2.41
N GLY A 126 13.50 -14.63 3.36
CA GLY A 126 14.16 -15.92 3.53
C GLY A 126 14.00 -16.83 2.31
N GLU A 127 12.80 -16.87 1.72
CA GLU A 127 12.53 -17.64 0.50
C GLU A 127 13.27 -17.08 -0.73
N ARG A 128 13.43 -15.75 -0.83
CA ARG A 128 14.18 -15.11 -1.92
C ARG A 128 15.68 -15.29 -1.81
N ALA A 129 16.26 -15.26 -0.61
CA ALA A 129 17.70 -15.41 -0.41
C ALA A 129 18.23 -16.81 -0.77
N GLN A 130 17.34 -17.80 -0.91
CA GLN A 130 17.68 -19.18 -1.27
C GLN A 130 17.63 -19.45 -2.78
N ARG A 131 17.22 -18.48 -3.59
CA ARG A 131 17.15 -18.56 -5.05
C ARG A 131 18.33 -17.84 -5.68
#